data_AF-A0A960ZRD9-F1
#
_entry.id   AF-A0A960ZRD9-F1
#
_cell.length_a   1.000
_cell.length_b   1.000
_cell.length_c   1.000
_cell.angle_alpha   90.00
_cell.angle_beta   90.00
_cell.angle_gamma   90.00
#
_symmetry.space_group_name_H-M   'P 1'
#
loop_
_entity.id
_entity.type
_entity.pdbx_description
1 polymer ?
#
loop_
_entity_poly.entity_id
_entity_poly.type
_entity_poly.pdbx_seq_one_letter_code
_entity_poly.pdbx_strand_id
1 'polypeptide(L)'
;SLIRNVGPKMKPSVHDNHLYAYAVDGRAGLIVLRTEYAYGEEPFEQTDVIFEGVLDHYFRNPVLPSIIFDVEEADVARTIARDKAVIDQGHKIGGWPSFWQDSIEGMMVTIADAGCKMFEISSSYGLDGWVVAKSCEFRPGAKKNCQQGIASDHDKPPL
;
A
#
# COMPACT_ATOMS: atom_id res chain seq x y z
N SER A 1 0.49 40.60 14.29
CA SER A 1 0.71 39.17 14.54
C SER A 1 -0.23 38.40 13.62
N LEU A 2 0.29 37.83 12.52
CA LEU A 2 -0.52 37.08 11.55
C LEU A 2 -0.59 35.61 12.01
N ILE A 3 -1.75 35.23 12.53
CA ILE A 3 -2.07 33.84 12.85
C ILE A 3 -2.28 33.14 11.50
N ARG A 4 -1.33 32.29 11.09
CA ARG A 4 -1.53 31.38 9.97
C ARG A 4 -2.53 30.33 10.42
N ASN A 5 -3.77 30.45 9.92
CA ASN A 5 -4.75 29.37 9.97
C ASN A 5 -4.20 28.21 9.14
N VAL A 6 -3.56 27.25 9.80
CA VAL A 6 -3.25 25.97 9.17
C VAL A 6 -4.55 25.20 9.22
N GLY A 7 -5.23 25.10 8.07
CA GLY A 7 -6.41 24.26 7.91
C GLY A 7 -6.14 22.81 8.36
N PRO A 8 -7.19 22.00 8.57
CA PRO A 8 -7.01 20.62 9.02
C PRO A 8 -6.01 19.90 8.09
N LYS A 9 -4.96 19.33 8.68
CA LYS A 9 -4.05 18.44 7.96
C LYS A 9 -4.89 17.30 7.39
N MET A 10 -5.13 17.29 6.08
CA MET A 10 -5.76 16.14 5.43
C MET A 10 -4.89 14.92 5.73
N LYS A 11 -5.51 13.83 6.19
CA LYS A 11 -4.81 12.55 6.31
C LYS A 11 -4.35 12.15 4.91
N PRO A 12 -3.09 11.69 4.74
CA PRO A 12 -2.66 11.10 3.49
C PRO A 12 -3.63 9.98 3.09
N SER A 13 -4.06 9.98 1.83
CA SER A 13 -4.93 8.97 1.24
C SER A 13 -4.28 8.48 -0.05
N VAL A 14 -4.54 7.23 -0.42
CA VAL A 14 -4.10 6.66 -1.70
C VAL A 14 -5.27 6.34 -2.63
N HIS A 15 -6.45 6.88 -2.32
CA HIS A 15 -7.61 6.74 -3.17
C HIS A 15 -7.33 7.27 -4.58
N ASP A 16 -7.61 6.46 -5.59
CA ASP A 16 -7.33 6.72 -7.00
C ASP A 16 -5.84 6.84 -7.34
N ASN A 17 -4.92 6.49 -6.42
CA ASN A 17 -3.51 6.46 -6.75
C ASN A 17 -3.19 5.25 -7.63
N HIS A 18 -2.30 5.46 -8.60
CA HIS A 18 -1.64 4.39 -9.30
C HIS A 18 -0.58 3.75 -8.39
N LEU A 19 -0.74 2.48 -8.07
CA LEU A 19 0.34 1.64 -7.56
C LEU A 19 1.23 1.23 -8.74
N TYR A 20 2.44 1.77 -8.80
CA TYR A 20 3.39 1.54 -9.89
C TYR A 20 4.51 0.57 -9.53
N ALA A 21 4.77 0.36 -8.23
CA ALA A 21 5.75 -0.62 -7.75
C ALA A 21 5.42 -1.07 -6.32
N TYR A 22 5.86 -2.28 -5.97
CA TYR A 22 5.94 -2.69 -4.57
C TYR A 22 7.23 -3.45 -4.31
N ALA A 23 7.70 -3.42 -3.07
CA ALA A 23 8.87 -4.16 -2.63
C ALA A 23 8.54 -4.96 -1.36
N VAL A 24 9.07 -6.18 -1.29
CA VAL A 24 8.97 -7.06 -0.13
C VAL A 24 10.38 -7.34 0.37
N ASP A 25 10.66 -6.97 1.62
CA ASP A 25 11.90 -7.30 2.32
C ASP A 25 11.58 -8.23 3.49
N GLY A 26 11.73 -9.54 3.24
CA GLY A 26 11.48 -10.57 4.25
C GLY A 26 12.51 -10.58 5.40
N ARG A 27 13.65 -9.91 5.26
CA ARG A 27 14.65 -9.80 6.33
C ARG A 27 14.32 -8.65 7.27
N ALA A 28 13.88 -7.52 6.72
CA ALA A 28 13.43 -6.37 7.49
C ALA A 28 11.98 -6.52 8.00
N GLY A 29 11.20 -7.45 7.42
CA GLY A 29 9.77 -7.57 7.70
C GLY A 29 9.02 -6.34 7.19
N LEU A 30 9.32 -5.91 5.96
CA LEU A 30 8.84 -4.67 5.37
C LEU A 30 8.15 -4.94 4.04
N ILE A 31 7.00 -4.32 3.83
CA ILE A 31 6.40 -4.17 2.51
C ILE A 31 6.19 -2.68 2.24
N VAL A 32 6.57 -2.22 1.05
CA VAL A 32 6.34 -0.83 0.62
C VAL A 32 5.57 -0.84 -0.69
N LEU A 33 4.38 -0.26 -0.69
CA LEU A 33 3.62 0.06 -1.90
C LEU A 33 3.96 1.48 -2.33
N ARG A 34 4.38 1.63 -3.58
CA ARG A 34 4.74 2.91 -4.19
C ARG A 34 3.56 3.42 -4.99
N THR A 35 2.91 4.46 -4.50
CA THR A 35 1.70 5.00 -5.14
C THR A 35 1.90 6.45 -5.56
N GLU A 36 1.21 6.84 -6.62
CA GLU A 36 1.17 8.22 -7.07
C GLU A 36 -0.20 8.61 -7.61
N TYR A 37 -0.60 9.85 -7.36
CA TYR A 37 -1.74 10.46 -8.02
C TYR A 37 -1.23 11.25 -9.22
N ALA A 38 -1.55 10.78 -10.43
CA ALA A 38 -1.11 11.43 -11.68
C ALA A 38 -2.33 11.77 -12.56
N TYR A 39 -2.47 13.05 -12.90
CA TYR A 39 -3.35 13.53 -13.96
C TYR A 39 -2.47 14.20 -15.02
N GLY A 40 -2.10 13.47 -16.08
CA GLY A 40 -1.16 13.94 -17.11
C GLY A 40 0.25 13.38 -16.94
N GLU A 41 1.26 14.10 -17.43
CA GLU A 41 2.64 13.58 -17.58
C GLU A 41 3.47 13.57 -16.27
N GLU A 42 3.06 14.31 -15.23
CA GLU A 42 3.79 14.40 -13.96
C GLU A 42 2.91 14.07 -12.76
N PRO A 43 3.39 13.27 -11.78
CA PRO A 43 2.64 12.93 -10.58
C PRO A 43 2.46 14.16 -9.68
N PHE A 44 1.21 14.44 -9.33
CA PHE A 44 0.82 15.54 -8.46
C PHE A 44 1.16 15.26 -6.98
N GLU A 45 1.11 13.98 -6.60
CA GLU A 45 1.40 13.49 -5.27
C GLU A 45 2.00 12.09 -5.34
N GLN A 46 2.98 11.80 -4.49
CA GLN A 46 3.45 10.45 -4.23
C GLN A 46 3.18 10.12 -2.77
N THR A 47 2.70 8.91 -2.51
CA THR A 47 2.47 8.41 -1.15
C THR A 47 2.90 6.95 -1.10
N ASP A 48 3.87 6.64 -0.24
CA ASP A 48 4.24 5.27 0.06
C ASP A 48 3.27 4.73 1.12
N VAL A 49 2.78 3.51 0.93
CA VAL A 49 2.10 2.74 1.99
C VAL A 49 3.11 1.73 2.52
N ILE A 50 3.46 1.86 3.80
CA ILE A 50 4.56 1.13 4.43
C ILE A 50 4.00 0.23 5.51
N PHE A 51 4.20 -1.08 5.36
CA PHE A 51 3.86 -2.09 6.35
C PHE A 51 5.13 -2.56 7.06
N GLU A 52 5.20 -2.42 8.38
CA GLU A 52 6.34 -2.86 9.18
C GLU A 52 5.98 -4.03 10.09
N GLY A 53 6.96 -4.89 10.36
CA GLY A 53 6.74 -6.12 11.13
C GLY A 53 5.78 -7.07 10.42
N VAL A 54 5.94 -7.20 9.09
CA VAL A 54 5.12 -8.07 8.25
C VAL A 54 5.32 -9.53 8.65
N LEU A 55 4.23 -10.21 8.96
CA LEU A 55 4.18 -11.65 9.24
C LEU A 55 3.98 -12.42 7.94
N ASP A 56 2.96 -12.05 7.16
CA ASP A 56 2.63 -12.66 5.87
C ASP A 56 1.80 -11.66 5.02
N HIS A 57 1.68 -11.93 3.73
CA HIS A 57 0.81 -11.18 2.83
C HIS A 57 0.21 -12.09 1.77
N TYR A 58 -0.86 -11.61 1.14
CA TYR A 58 -1.46 -12.20 -0.05
C TYR A 58 -1.81 -11.09 -1.03
N PHE A 59 -1.19 -11.08 -2.21
CA PHE A 59 -1.58 -10.20 -3.31
C PHE A 59 -2.24 -11.01 -4.41
N ARG A 60 -3.51 -10.71 -4.66
CA ARG A 60 -4.33 -11.25 -5.72
C ARG A 60 -4.16 -10.38 -6.96
N ASN A 61 -3.91 -11.03 -8.10
CA ASN A 61 -3.79 -10.39 -9.41
C ASN A 61 -2.87 -9.15 -9.41
N PRO A 62 -1.57 -9.29 -9.07
CA PRO A 62 -0.64 -8.15 -8.92
C PRO A 62 -0.26 -7.53 -10.29
N VAL A 63 -1.24 -7.01 -11.01
CA VAL A 63 -1.08 -6.26 -12.25
C VAL A 63 -0.60 -4.86 -11.89
N LEU A 64 0.45 -4.41 -12.57
CA LEU A 64 1.00 -3.07 -12.42
C LEU A 64 0.99 -2.33 -13.78
N PRO A 65 0.66 -1.03 -13.81
CA PRO A 65 0.13 -0.27 -12.68
C PRO A 65 -1.29 -0.75 -12.29
N SER A 66 -1.64 -0.61 -11.00
CA SER A 66 -3.00 -0.82 -10.47
C SER A 66 -3.56 0.48 -9.92
N ILE A 67 -4.87 0.59 -9.81
CA ILE A 67 -5.54 1.76 -9.21
C ILE A 67 -6.04 1.36 -7.83
N ILE A 68 -5.43 1.91 -6.79
CA ILE A 68 -5.79 1.61 -5.41
C ILE A 68 -7.05 2.39 -5.03
N PHE A 69 -8.01 1.67 -4.49
CA PHE A 69 -9.23 2.24 -3.94
C PHE A 69 -9.01 2.62 -2.47
N ASP A 70 -8.49 1.68 -1.66
CA ASP A 70 -8.17 1.93 -0.26
C ASP A 70 -7.17 0.93 0.33
N VAL A 71 -6.53 1.31 1.44
CA VAL A 71 -5.79 0.42 2.33
C VAL A 71 -6.27 0.66 3.77
N GLU A 72 -6.94 -0.33 4.35
CA GLU A 72 -7.59 -0.20 5.65
C GLU A 72 -7.35 -1.41 6.55
N GLU A 73 -7.49 -1.21 7.87
CA GLU A 73 -7.49 -2.32 8.83
C GLU A 73 -8.75 -3.17 8.61
N ALA A 74 -8.56 -4.47 8.44
CA ALA A 74 -9.61 -5.42 8.07
C ALA A 74 -10.05 -6.28 9.25
N ASP A 75 -11.29 -6.76 9.19
CA ASP A 75 -11.76 -7.82 10.09
C ASP A 75 -11.07 -9.14 9.75
N VAL A 76 -10.21 -9.60 10.65
CA VAL A 76 -9.38 -10.80 10.46
C VAL A 76 -10.23 -12.04 10.19
N ALA A 77 -11.31 -12.24 10.94
CA ALA A 77 -12.17 -13.43 10.81
C ALA A 77 -12.85 -13.47 9.44
N ARG A 78 -13.41 -12.34 9.01
CA ARG A 78 -14.07 -12.18 7.71
C ARG A 78 -13.09 -12.39 6.57
N THR A 79 -11.91 -11.79 6.64
CA THR A 79 -10.89 -11.92 5.59
C THR A 79 -10.35 -13.34 5.47
N ILE A 80 -10.05 -14.00 6.61
CA ILE A 80 -9.64 -15.42 6.61
C ILE A 80 -10.75 -16.31 6.08
N ALA A 81 -12.01 -16.09 6.48
CA ALA A 81 -13.14 -16.87 5.99
C ALA A 81 -13.31 -16.74 4.46
N ARG A 82 -13.16 -15.52 3.92
CA ARG A 82 -13.21 -15.25 2.48
C ARG A 82 -12.12 -16.01 1.72
N ASP A 83 -10.90 -16.02 2.24
CA ASP A 83 -9.72 -16.56 1.56
C ASP A 83 -9.27 -17.94 2.06
N LYS A 84 -10.10 -18.62 2.86
CA LYS A 84 -9.77 -19.89 3.56
C LYS A 84 -9.23 -20.96 2.62
N ALA A 85 -9.85 -21.13 1.45
CA ALA A 85 -9.42 -22.11 0.47
C ALA A 85 -7.99 -21.86 -0.05
N VAL A 86 -7.63 -20.59 -0.25
CA VAL A 86 -6.29 -20.19 -0.69
C VAL A 86 -5.27 -20.38 0.44
N ILE A 87 -5.64 -19.95 1.65
CA ILE A 87 -4.83 -20.08 2.87
C ILE A 87 -4.52 -21.56 3.16
N ASP A 88 -5.52 -22.45 3.13
CA ASP A 88 -5.35 -23.88 3.39
C ASP A 88 -4.49 -24.56 2.34
N GLN A 89 -4.74 -24.26 1.06
CA GLN A 89 -4.00 -24.85 -0.03
C GLN A 89 -2.54 -24.39 -0.03
N GLY A 90 -2.31 -23.11 0.26
CA GLY A 90 -0.99 -22.55 0.45
C GLY A 90 -0.21 -23.23 1.55
N HIS A 91 -0.86 -23.49 2.68
CA HIS A 91 -0.18 -24.06 3.85
C HIS A 91 0.22 -25.50 3.56
N LYS A 92 -0.69 -26.25 2.94
CA LYS A 92 -0.45 -27.63 2.50
C LYS A 92 0.71 -27.76 1.52
N ILE A 93 0.89 -26.80 0.60
CA ILE A 93 1.96 -26.87 -0.41
C ILE A 93 3.30 -26.42 0.17
N GLY A 94 3.31 -25.33 0.94
CA GLY A 94 4.56 -24.61 1.22
C GLY A 94 4.65 -24.00 2.62
N GLY A 95 3.72 -24.33 3.52
CA GLY A 95 3.71 -23.80 4.88
C GLY A 95 3.26 -22.35 5.01
N TRP A 96 2.84 -21.70 3.91
CA TRP A 96 2.30 -20.33 3.94
C TRP A 96 0.77 -20.34 4.15
N PRO A 97 0.19 -19.45 4.97
CA PRO A 97 0.87 -18.45 5.78
C PRO A 97 1.43 -19.06 7.07
N SER A 98 2.42 -18.38 7.67
CA SER A 98 3.06 -18.78 8.92
C SER A 98 2.11 -18.74 10.12
N PHE A 99 1.04 -17.95 10.05
CA PHE A 99 0.02 -17.86 11.08
C PHE A 99 -1.08 -18.92 10.97
N TRP A 100 -1.01 -19.83 9.98
CA TRP A 100 -2.05 -20.84 9.76
C TRP A 100 -2.30 -21.71 11.00
N GLN A 101 -3.57 -22.00 11.26
CA GLN A 101 -4.05 -22.91 12.29
C GLN A 101 -5.27 -23.68 11.79
N ASP A 102 -5.64 -24.77 12.48
CA ASP A 102 -6.82 -25.59 12.15
C ASP A 102 -8.16 -24.84 12.25
N SER A 103 -8.19 -23.67 12.91
CA SER A 103 -9.37 -22.83 13.12
C SER A 103 -9.09 -21.36 12.83
N ILE A 104 -10.15 -20.61 12.50
CA ILE A 104 -10.08 -19.15 12.30
C ILE A 104 -9.68 -18.47 13.62
N GLU A 105 -10.24 -18.92 14.73
CA GLU A 105 -9.92 -18.43 16.07
C GLU A 105 -8.43 -18.63 16.40
N GLY A 106 -7.87 -19.80 16.07
CA GLY A 106 -6.44 -20.05 16.24
C GLY A 106 -5.57 -19.10 15.40
N MET A 107 -5.95 -18.86 14.14
CA MET A 107 -5.23 -17.92 13.28
C MET A 107 -5.31 -16.48 13.83
N MET A 108 -6.49 -16.07 14.32
CA MET A 108 -6.67 -14.76 14.96
C MET A 108 -5.79 -14.61 16.21
N VAL A 109 -5.74 -15.62 17.08
CA VAL A 109 -4.87 -15.62 18.26
C VAL A 109 -3.41 -15.52 17.85
N THR A 110 -2.97 -16.29 16.85
CA THR A 110 -1.59 -16.26 16.35
C THR A 110 -1.20 -14.87 15.83
N ILE A 111 -2.10 -14.21 15.08
CA ILE A 111 -1.90 -12.84 14.59
C ILE A 111 -1.81 -11.85 15.75
N ALA A 112 -2.72 -11.96 16.73
CA ALA A 112 -2.77 -11.07 17.89
C ALA A 112 -1.54 -11.23 18.81
N ASP A 113 -1.10 -12.46 19.08
CA ASP A 113 0.09 -12.76 19.90
C ASP A 113 1.38 -12.23 19.26
N ALA A 114 1.42 -12.17 17.91
CA ALA A 114 2.51 -11.52 17.18
C ALA A 114 2.48 -9.98 17.27
N GLY A 115 1.43 -9.39 17.85
CA GLY A 115 1.19 -7.95 17.87
C GLY A 115 0.82 -7.39 16.50
N CYS A 116 0.32 -8.24 15.60
CA CYS A 116 -0.02 -7.88 14.24
C CYS A 116 -1.52 -7.61 14.10
N LYS A 117 -1.84 -6.93 13.00
CA LYS A 117 -3.18 -6.66 12.48
C LYS A 117 -3.23 -7.11 11.02
N MET A 118 -4.43 -7.22 10.47
CA MET A 118 -4.62 -7.47 9.04
C MET A 118 -5.07 -6.18 8.37
N PHE A 119 -4.43 -5.86 7.25
CA PHE A 119 -4.76 -4.71 6.41
C PHE A 119 -5.24 -5.23 5.06
N GLU A 120 -6.42 -4.82 4.61
CA GLU A 120 -6.91 -5.11 3.28
C GLU A 120 -6.43 -4.01 2.32
N ILE A 121 -6.00 -4.43 1.14
CA ILE A 121 -5.74 -3.57 -0.01
C ILE A 121 -6.84 -3.85 -1.00
N SER A 122 -7.57 -2.82 -1.38
CA SER A 122 -8.62 -2.89 -2.40
C SER A 122 -8.25 -2.00 -3.58
N SER A 123 -8.55 -2.47 -4.78
CA SER A 123 -8.30 -1.77 -6.03
C SER A 123 -9.56 -1.68 -6.87
N SER A 124 -9.67 -0.61 -7.67
CA SER A 124 -10.66 -0.56 -8.75
C SER A 124 -10.14 -1.30 -9.99
N TYR A 125 -8.82 -1.53 -10.06
CA TYR A 125 -8.16 -2.32 -11.09
C TYR A 125 -6.83 -2.88 -10.59
N GLY A 126 -6.66 -4.20 -10.65
CA GLY A 126 -5.38 -4.88 -10.45
C GLY A 126 -5.23 -5.52 -9.06
N LEU A 127 -4.33 -4.98 -8.24
CA LEU A 127 -3.86 -5.61 -7.02
C LEU A 127 -4.86 -5.46 -5.87
N ASP A 128 -5.48 -6.57 -5.48
CA ASP A 128 -6.25 -6.71 -4.25
C ASP A 128 -5.54 -7.64 -3.28
N GLY A 129 -5.91 -7.63 -2.00
CA GLY A 129 -5.50 -8.66 -1.07
C GLY A 129 -5.29 -8.12 0.34
N TRP A 130 -4.35 -8.72 1.07
CA TRP A 130 -4.11 -8.34 2.46
C TRP A 130 -2.66 -8.47 2.88
N VAL A 131 -2.30 -7.72 3.92
CA VAL A 131 -1.02 -7.79 4.61
C VAL A 131 -1.28 -7.98 6.10
N VAL A 132 -0.63 -8.97 6.72
CA VAL A 132 -0.59 -9.11 8.18
C VAL A 132 0.69 -8.47 8.68
N ALA A 133 0.58 -7.38 9.43
CA ALA A 133 1.72 -6.58 9.89
C ALA A 133 1.45 -5.89 11.23
N LYS A 134 2.50 -5.41 11.90
CA LYS A 134 2.37 -4.66 13.16
C LYS A 134 1.83 -3.25 12.96
N SER A 135 2.16 -2.63 11.83
CA SER A 135 1.73 -1.27 11.49
C SER A 135 1.56 -1.07 10.00
N CYS A 136 0.79 -0.03 9.66
CA CYS A 136 0.64 0.53 8.32
C CYS A 136 0.77 2.05 8.43
N GLU A 137 1.72 2.64 7.69
CA GLU A 137 1.96 4.08 7.64
C GLU A 137 1.81 4.58 6.21
N PHE A 138 1.13 5.72 6.05
CA PHE A 138 1.06 6.45 4.79
C PHE A 138 2.08 7.59 4.84
N ARG A 139 3.11 7.49 3.99
CA ARG A 139 4.22 8.44 3.97
C ARG A 139 4.21 9.22 2.66
N PRO A 140 3.87 10.52 2.70
CA PRO A 140 4.00 11.38 1.54
C PRO A 140 5.46 11.39 1.04
N GLY A 141 5.63 11.15 -0.26
CA GLY A 141 6.89 11.32 -0.96
C GLY A 141 7.27 12.80 -1.06
N ALA A 142 8.55 13.08 -1.26
CA ALA A 142 9.01 14.43 -1.53
C ALA A 142 8.38 14.93 -2.85
N LYS A 143 7.71 16.09 -2.83
CA LYS A 143 7.27 16.76 -4.05
C LYS A 143 8.48 16.97 -4.95
N LYS A 144 8.48 16.40 -6.15
CA LYS A 144 9.39 16.87 -7.20
C LYS A 144 9.00 18.32 -7.47
N ASN A 145 9.93 19.26 -7.27
CA ASN A 145 9.69 20.66 -7.60
C ASN A 145 9.46 20.76 -9.12
N CYS A 146 8.20 20.81 -9.54
CA CYS A 146 7.85 21.20 -10.90
C CYS A 146 8.02 22.73 -11.06
N GLN A 147 9.27 23.17 -11.00
CA GLN A 147 9.71 24.49 -11.45
C GLN A 147 11.08 24.32 -12.10
N GLN A 148 11.10 23.95 -13.37
CA GLN A 148 12.11 24.43 -14.30
C GLN A 148 11.38 24.83 -15.58
N GLY A 149 11.44 26.13 -15.88
CA GLY A 149 10.71 26.75 -16.95
C GLY A 149 11.18 26.25 -18.30
N ILE A 150 10.22 25.93 -19.15
CA ILE A 150 10.40 26.02 -20.60
C ILE A 150 10.57 27.51 -20.91
N ALA A 151 11.83 27.93 -21.02
CA ALA A 151 12.16 29.17 -21.71
C ALA A 151 11.57 29.08 -23.13
N SER A 152 10.72 30.04 -23.47
CA SER A 152 10.19 30.21 -24.81
C SER A 152 11.35 30.45 -25.80
N ASP A 153 11.38 29.64 -26.86
CA ASP A 153 12.39 29.58 -27.91
C ASP A 153 12.29 30.80 -28.87
N HIS A 154 12.40 32.03 -28.34
CA HIS A 154 12.27 33.28 -29.10
C HIS A 154 13.55 34.11 -29.24
N ASP A 155 14.70 33.66 -28.76
CA ASP A 155 15.99 34.36 -28.96
C ASP A 155 17.00 33.50 -29.73
N LYS A 156 16.74 33.29 -31.02
CA LYS A 156 17.82 33.00 -31.98
C LYS A 156 18.09 34.27 -32.80
N PRO A 157 19.32 34.80 -32.81
CA PRO A 157 19.66 35.92 -33.69
C PRO A 157 19.61 35.46 -35.17
N PRO A 158 19.21 36.35 -36.09
CA PRO A 158 19.08 36.01 -37.50
C PRO A 158 20.46 35.71 -38.12
N LEU A 159 20.47 34.72 -39.03
CA LEU A 159 21.59 34.43 -39.93
C LEU A 159 21.82 35.57 -40.93
#